data_AF-X1A2R2-F1
#
_entry.id   AF-X1A2R2-F1
#
_cell.length_a   1.000
_cell.length_b   1.000
_cell.length_c   1.000
_cell.angle_alpha   90.00
_cell.angle_beta   90.00
_cell.angle_gamma   90.00
#
_symmetry.space_group_name_H-M   'P 1'
#
loop_
_entity.id
_entity.type
_entity.pdbx_description
1 polymer ?
#
loop_
_entity_poly.entity_id
_entity_poly.type
_entity_poly.pdbx_seq_one_letter_code
_entity_poly.pdbx_strand_id
1 'polypeptide(L)'
;MNRPLAQVLVEKNLVDEQKLSKLIAKFFDVEYIDLASKKIPEKILDYVPEELARSSEIVPFNTKGNALYLAMRDPKDLGTIDLIRKETGLDIKPFYITQQALTNTLNQYSQSIKKEFAEIITKTAQKPTKGKLKDIAQEVPVIK
;
A
#
# COMPACT_ATOMS: atom_id res chain seq x y z
N MET A 1 6.03 -29.26 7.82
CA MET A 1 5.88 -27.80 7.78
C MET A 1 7.19 -27.18 8.25
N ASN A 2 7.88 -26.43 7.38
CA ASN A 2 9.15 -25.78 7.72
C ASN A 2 8.84 -24.37 8.23
N ARG A 3 8.61 -24.22 9.55
CA ARG A 3 8.33 -22.90 10.15
C ARG A 3 9.67 -22.17 10.38
N PRO A 4 9.77 -20.86 10.11
CA PRO A 4 10.99 -20.10 10.38
C PRO A 4 11.36 -20.18 11.86
N LEU A 5 12.63 -20.48 12.17
CA LEU A 5 13.12 -20.60 13.55
C LEU A 5 12.82 -19.35 14.39
N ALA A 6 12.89 -18.17 13.76
CA ALA A 6 12.54 -16.89 14.35
C ALA A 6 11.10 -16.87 14.91
N GLN A 7 10.14 -17.46 14.20
CA GLN A 7 8.74 -17.49 14.61
C GLN A 7 8.52 -18.39 15.84
N VAL A 8 9.23 -19.53 15.90
CA VAL A 8 9.15 -20.46 17.04
C VAL A 8 9.75 -19.86 18.32
N LEU A 9 10.83 -19.07 18.17
CA LEU A 9 11.49 -18.42 19.31
C LEU A 9 10.62 -17.32 19.94
N VAL A 10 9.89 -16.57 19.11
CA VAL A 10 8.93 -15.54 19.58
C VAL A 10 7.70 -16.21 20.21
N GLU A 11 7.11 -17.22 19.57
CA GLU A 11 5.92 -17.94 20.08
C GLU A 11 6.17 -18.58 21.47
N LYS A 12 7.42 -18.96 21.78
CA LYS A 12 7.80 -19.54 23.07
C LYS A 12 8.18 -18.50 24.14
N ASN A 13 8.00 -17.20 23.90
CA ASN A 13 8.45 -16.11 24.78
C ASN A 13 9.95 -16.17 25.14
N LEU A 14 10.78 -16.83 24.32
CA LEU A 14 12.20 -17.01 24.61
C LEU A 14 13.04 -15.77 24.20
N VAL A 15 12.50 -14.93 23.32
CA VAL A 15 13.16 -13.72 22.82
C VAL A 15 12.14 -12.59 22.63
N ASP A 16 12.48 -11.40 23.11
CA ASP A 16 11.74 -10.16 22.83
C ASP A 16 11.72 -9.89 21.32
N GLU A 17 10.53 -9.83 20.72
CA GLU A 17 10.32 -9.69 19.28
C GLU A 17 11.02 -8.44 18.71
N GLN A 18 11.07 -7.35 19.48
CA GLN A 18 11.79 -6.14 19.08
C GLN A 18 13.30 -6.36 19.05
N LYS A 19 13.86 -7.12 20.00
CA LYS A 19 15.30 -7.45 20.02
C LYS A 19 15.65 -8.37 18.87
N LEU A 20 14.82 -9.39 18.61
CA LEU A 20 15.01 -10.30 17.47
C LEU A 20 14.94 -9.54 16.15
N SER A 21 13.97 -8.64 15.99
CA SER A 21 13.81 -7.85 14.77
C SER A 21 14.99 -6.91 14.52
N LYS A 22 15.52 -6.28 15.57
CA LYS A 22 16.74 -5.47 15.49
C LYS A 22 17.97 -6.31 15.13
N LEU A 23 18.08 -7.54 15.65
CA LEU A 23 19.16 -8.46 15.28
C LEU A 23 19.06 -8.90 13.81
N ILE A 24 17.85 -9.18 13.33
CA ILE A 24 17.63 -9.54 11.93
C ILE A 24 17.94 -8.36 11.00
N ALA A 25 17.50 -7.15 11.36
CA ALA A 25 17.83 -5.94 10.61
C ALA A 25 19.35 -5.73 10.52
N LYS A 26 20.07 -5.92 11.64
CA LYS A 26 21.55 -5.89 11.66
C LYS A 26 22.17 -6.98 10.78
N PHE A 27 21.62 -8.19 10.76
CA PHE A 27 22.08 -9.26 9.87
C PHE A 27 21.91 -8.91 8.39
N PHE A 28 20.88 -8.15 8.06
CA PHE A 28 20.63 -7.63 6.72
C PHE A 28 21.39 -6.33 6.40
N ASP A 29 22.12 -5.75 7.36
CA ASP A 29 22.75 -4.43 7.26
C ASP A 29 21.76 -3.30 6.91
N VAL A 30 20.54 -3.39 7.44
CA VAL A 30 19.50 -2.36 7.29
C VAL A 30 18.93 -1.94 8.64
N GLU A 31 18.22 -0.82 8.64
CA GLU A 31 17.52 -0.35 9.83
C GLU A 31 16.19 -1.10 10.02
N TYR A 32 15.84 -1.37 11.28
CA TYR A 32 14.51 -1.86 11.65
C TYR A 32 13.54 -0.69 11.76
N ILE A 33 12.34 -0.84 11.18
CA ILE A 33 11.25 0.12 11.32
C ILE A 33 10.02 -0.54 11.94
N ASP A 34 9.41 0.16 12.90
CA ASP A 34 8.10 -0.16 13.43
C ASP A 34 7.07 0.84 12.88
N LEU A 35 6.10 0.32 12.14
CA LEU A 35 5.02 1.07 11.50
C LEU A 35 3.66 0.80 12.15
N ALA A 36 3.58 -0.02 13.21
CA ALA A 36 2.32 -0.50 13.77
C ALA A 36 1.36 0.62 14.20
N SER A 37 1.88 1.79 14.58
CA SER A 37 1.07 2.95 15.01
C SER A 37 1.24 4.18 14.11
N LYS A 38 1.88 4.04 12.94
CA LYS A 38 2.08 5.17 12.02
C LYS A 38 1.05 5.16 10.90
N LYS A 39 0.37 6.29 10.72
CA LYS A 39 -0.48 6.53 9.56
C LYS A 39 0.38 7.03 8.41
N ILE A 40 0.40 6.29 7.30
CA ILE A 40 1.16 6.62 6.12
C ILE A 40 0.27 7.50 5.21
N PRO A 41 0.78 8.63 4.69
CA PRO A 41 0.05 9.43 3.70
C PRO A 41 -0.27 8.61 2.44
N GLU A 42 -1.48 8.77 1.89
CA GLU A 42 -1.94 8.04 0.70
C GLU A 42 -0.99 8.21 -0.48
N LYS A 43 -0.54 9.45 -0.76
CA LYS A 43 0.48 9.75 -1.77
C LYS A 43 1.77 8.93 -1.67
N ILE A 44 2.10 8.38 -0.50
CA ILE A 44 3.27 7.51 -0.29
C ILE A 44 2.90 6.04 -0.55
N LEU A 45 1.72 5.61 -0.13
CA LEU A 45 1.19 4.29 -0.43
C LEU A 45 1.03 4.09 -1.95
N ASP A 46 0.63 5.14 -2.67
CA ASP A 46 0.38 5.10 -4.12
C ASP A 46 1.64 4.84 -4.96
N TYR A 47 2.86 4.97 -4.39
CA TYR A 47 4.10 4.56 -5.08
C TYR A 47 4.17 3.06 -5.35
N VAL A 48 3.49 2.24 -4.55
CA VAL A 48 3.50 0.78 -4.68
C VAL A 48 2.05 0.28 -4.65
N PRO A 49 1.51 -0.27 -5.75
CA PRO A 49 0.16 -0.82 -5.77
C PRO A 49 -0.07 -1.87 -4.68
N GLU A 50 -1.29 -1.93 -4.12
CA GLU A 50 -1.62 -2.85 -3.01
C GLU A 50 -1.30 -4.31 -3.34
N GLU A 51 -1.57 -4.75 -4.57
CA GLU A 51 -1.32 -6.13 -5.01
C GLU A 51 0.18 -6.46 -4.98
N LEU A 52 1.03 -5.54 -5.43
CA LEU A 52 2.49 -5.68 -5.38
C LEU A 52 2.99 -5.62 -3.93
N ALA A 53 2.44 -4.70 -3.13
CA ALA A 53 2.79 -4.56 -1.72
C ALA A 53 2.51 -5.84 -0.92
N ARG A 54 1.38 -6.50 -1.19
CA ARG A 54 0.99 -7.76 -0.54
C ARG A 54 1.79 -8.96 -1.05
N SER A 55 1.96 -9.08 -2.36
CA SER A 55 2.64 -10.25 -2.96
C SER A 55 4.14 -10.27 -2.65
N SER A 56 4.80 -9.10 -2.64
CA SER A 56 6.23 -8.97 -2.32
C SER A 56 6.50 -8.72 -0.83
N GLU A 57 5.48 -8.67 0.02
CA GLU A 57 5.59 -8.37 1.46
C GLU A 57 6.38 -7.09 1.77
N ILE A 58 5.97 -5.98 1.14
CA ILE A 58 6.60 -4.67 1.23
C ILE A 58 5.59 -3.55 1.50
N VAL A 59 6.03 -2.41 2.03
CA VAL A 59 5.20 -1.20 2.13
C VAL A 59 6.04 0.08 2.11
N PRO A 60 5.74 1.05 1.21
CA PRO A 60 6.37 2.36 1.23
C PRO A 60 5.84 3.16 2.42
N PHE A 61 6.72 3.83 3.16
CA PHE A 61 6.31 4.55 4.37
C PHE A 61 6.84 5.98 4.48
N ASN A 62 7.83 6.34 3.68
CA ASN A 62 8.33 7.71 3.63
C ASN A 62 9.03 8.02 2.30
N THR A 63 9.20 9.31 2.01
CA THR A 63 10.11 9.79 0.96
C THR A 63 11.04 10.85 1.53
N LYS A 64 12.31 10.82 1.12
CA LYS A 64 13.29 11.83 1.51
C LYS A 64 14.20 12.16 0.33
N GLY A 65 14.08 13.38 -0.19
CA GLY A 65 14.79 13.78 -1.41
C GLY A 65 14.35 12.89 -2.58
N ASN A 66 15.32 12.24 -3.24
CA ASN A 66 15.07 11.30 -4.33
C ASN A 66 14.88 9.84 -3.87
N ALA A 67 14.80 9.59 -2.56
CA ALA A 67 14.74 8.23 -2.02
C ALA A 67 13.34 7.86 -1.49
N LEU A 68 12.82 6.72 -1.93
CA LEU A 68 11.65 6.05 -1.38
C LEU A 68 12.09 5.09 -0.27
N TYR A 69 11.54 5.28 0.92
CA TYR A 69 11.82 4.45 2.08
C TYR A 69 10.82 3.31 2.08
N LEU A 70 11.34 2.09 1.95
CA LEU A 70 10.55 0.89 1.72
C LEU A 70 10.76 -0.09 2.88
N ALA A 71 9.69 -0.42 3.58
CA ALA A 71 9.72 -1.47 4.59
C ALA A 71 9.50 -2.84 3.90
N MET A 72 10.36 -3.81 4.19
CA MET A 72 10.39 -5.12 3.52
C MET A 72 10.57 -6.26 4.54
N ARG A 73 9.95 -7.40 4.26
CA ARG A 73 10.24 -8.66 4.98
C ARG A 73 11.61 -9.23 4.65
N ASP A 74 12.01 -9.12 3.38
CA ASP A 74 13.32 -9.54 2.90
C ASP A 74 14.06 -8.39 2.20
N PRO A 75 14.93 -7.66 2.93
CA PRO A 75 15.76 -6.60 2.34
C PRO A 75 16.80 -7.09 1.32
N LYS A 76 17.02 -8.40 1.17
CA LYS A 76 17.92 -8.96 0.15
C LYS A 76 17.22 -9.28 -1.17
N ASP A 77 15.92 -9.08 -1.27
CA ASP A 77 15.20 -9.21 -2.53
C ASP A 77 15.51 -8.02 -3.46
N LEU A 78 16.66 -8.12 -4.13
CA LEU A 78 17.12 -7.14 -5.11
C LEU A 78 16.18 -7.04 -6.30
N GLY A 79 15.45 -8.11 -6.65
CA GLY A 79 14.50 -8.11 -7.75
C GLY A 79 13.34 -7.16 -7.49
N THR A 80 12.75 -7.25 -6.30
CA THR A 80 11.69 -6.33 -5.86
C THR A 80 12.21 -4.89 -5.75
N ILE A 81 13.41 -4.70 -5.20
CA ILE A 81 14.04 -3.37 -5.09
C ILE A 81 14.23 -2.73 -6.47
N ASP A 82 14.79 -3.46 -7.43
CA ASP A 82 15.05 -2.95 -8.77
C ASP A 82 13.77 -2.71 -9.57
N LEU A 83 12.74 -3.54 -9.38
CA LEU A 83 11.43 -3.34 -9.97
C LEU A 83 10.81 -2.02 -9.50
N ILE A 84 10.76 -1.78 -8.18
CA ILE A 84 10.18 -0.56 -7.63
C ILE A 84 11.01 0.66 -8.02
N ARG A 85 12.34 0.53 -8.05
CA ARG A 85 13.23 1.60 -8.55
C ARG A 85 12.87 1.99 -9.99
N LYS A 86 12.64 1.01 -10.87
CA LYS A 86 12.29 1.25 -12.29
C LYS A 86 10.91 1.88 -12.43
N GLU A 87 9.92 1.39 -11.70
CA GLU A 87 8.53 1.88 -11.76
C GLU A 87 8.41 3.31 -11.19
N THR A 88 9.10 3.58 -10.08
CA THR A 88 8.98 4.87 -9.37
C THR A 88 10.00 5.92 -9.83
N GLY A 89 11.12 5.50 -10.43
CA GLY A 89 12.25 6.37 -10.76
C GLY A 89 13.03 6.87 -9.55
N LEU A 90 12.72 6.39 -8.34
CA LEU A 90 13.31 6.82 -7.07
C LEU A 90 14.37 5.84 -6.57
N ASP A 91 15.34 6.34 -5.84
CA ASP A 91 16.29 5.49 -5.11
C ASP A 91 15.57 4.74 -3.98
N ILE A 92 15.76 3.44 -3.87
CA ILE A 92 15.07 2.64 -2.85
C ILE A 92 15.98 2.49 -1.63
N LYS A 93 15.49 2.93 -0.47
CA LYS A 93 16.13 2.70 0.83
C LYS A 93 15.36 1.62 1.60
N PRO A 94 15.88 0.37 1.66
CA PRO A 94 15.17 -0.72 2.33
C PRO A 94 15.31 -0.64 3.86
N PHE A 95 14.23 -1.01 4.55
CA PHE A 95 14.13 -1.16 5.99
C PHE A 95 13.50 -2.50 6.32
N TYR A 96 13.93 -3.14 7.40
CA TYR A 96 13.32 -4.39 7.86
C TYR A 96 12.07 -4.12 8.70
N ILE A 97 11.00 -4.89 8.46
CA ILE A 97 9.75 -4.84 9.22
C ILE A 97 9.30 -6.22 9.68
N THR A 98 8.60 -6.30 10.81
CA THR A 98 8.00 -7.57 11.30
C THR A 98 6.76 -7.93 10.51
N GLN A 99 6.40 -9.22 10.51
CA GLN A 99 5.18 -9.70 9.84
C GLN A 99 3.93 -9.01 10.40
N GLN A 100 3.86 -8.85 11.72
CA GLN A 100 2.72 -8.25 12.39
C GLN A 100 2.59 -6.78 12.01
N ALA A 101 3.68 -6.02 12.08
CA ALA A 101 3.69 -4.60 11.70
C ALA A 101 3.37 -4.42 10.21
N LEU A 102 3.93 -5.26 9.33
CA LEU A 102 3.63 -5.21 7.90
C LEU A 102 2.15 -5.45 7.62
N THR A 103 1.58 -6.53 8.17
CA THR A 103 0.16 -6.86 7.98
C THR A 103 -0.75 -5.71 8.43
N ASN A 104 -0.46 -5.13 9.60
CA ASN A 104 -1.21 -3.98 10.12
C ASN A 104 -1.08 -2.75 9.22
N THR A 105 0.10 -2.52 8.66
CA THR A 105 0.36 -1.37 7.79
C THR A 105 -0.30 -1.55 6.42
N LEU A 106 -0.28 -2.75 5.84
CA LEU A 106 -0.92 -3.05 4.56
C LEU A 106 -2.44 -2.83 4.59
N ASN A 107 -3.08 -2.93 5.75
CA ASN A 107 -4.50 -2.61 5.91
C ASN A 107 -4.83 -1.13 5.66
N GLN A 108 -3.84 -0.24 5.61
CA GLN A 108 -4.03 1.17 5.28
C GLN A 108 -4.34 1.39 3.79
N TYR A 109 -3.93 0.48 2.89
CA TYR A 109 -4.26 0.56 1.46
C TYR A 109 -5.77 0.55 1.19
N SER A 110 -6.51 -0.30 1.91
CA SER A 110 -7.96 -0.46 1.73
C SER A 110 -8.77 0.77 2.19
N GLN A 111 -8.16 1.71 2.91
CA GLN A 111 -8.77 3.01 3.25
C GLN A 111 -8.64 4.02 2.10
N SER A 112 -7.59 3.90 1.28
CA SER A 112 -7.35 4.81 0.15
C SER A 112 -8.39 4.58 -0.97
N ILE A 113 -8.60 3.32 -1.35
CA ILE A 113 -9.55 2.93 -2.40
C ILE A 113 -10.99 3.35 -2.03
N LYS A 114 -11.41 3.14 -0.78
CA LYS A 114 -12.76 3.53 -0.32
C LYS A 114 -13.02 5.04 -0.44
N LYS A 115 -11.98 5.88 -0.30
CA LYS A 115 -12.11 7.33 -0.47
C LYS A 115 -12.20 7.72 -1.93
N GLU A 116 -11.38 7.15 -2.81
CA GLU A 116 -11.45 7.44 -4.24
C GLU A 116 -12.80 7.05 -4.85
N PHE A 117 -13.33 5.87 -4.49
CA PHE A 117 -14.68 5.47 -4.90
C PHE A 117 -15.76 6.43 -4.35
N ALA A 118 -15.65 6.87 -3.09
CA ALA A 118 -16.58 7.84 -2.51
C ALA A 118 -16.53 9.20 -3.24
N GLU A 119 -15.34 9.67 -3.63
CA GLU A 119 -15.16 10.90 -4.38
C GLU A 119 -15.70 10.82 -5.81
N ILE A 120 -15.53 9.69 -6.51
CA ILE A 120 -16.06 9.49 -7.87
C ILE A 120 -17.59 9.49 -7.85
N ILE A 121 -18.21 8.85 -6.85
CA ILE A 121 -19.67 8.81 -6.68
C ILE A 121 -20.22 10.22 -6.38
N THR A 122 -19.52 11.01 -5.56
CA THR A 122 -19.95 12.41 -5.29
C THR A 122 -19.74 13.33 -6.49
N LYS A 123 -18.66 13.17 -7.27
CA LYS A 123 -18.42 13.94 -8.50
C LYS A 123 -19.43 13.61 -9.61
N THR A 124 -19.91 12.37 -9.70
CA THR A 124 -20.96 11.98 -10.67
C THR A 124 -22.37 12.40 -10.23
N ALA A 125 -22.62 12.57 -8.92
CA ALA A 125 -23.91 13.04 -8.40
C ALA A 125 -24.15 14.57 -8.54
N GLN A 126 -23.15 15.36 -8.97
CA GLN A 126 -23.23 16.84 -9.01
C GLN A 126 -23.45 17.46 -10.42
N LYS A 127 -24.06 16.75 -11.37
CA LYS A 127 -24.67 17.41 -12.54
C LYS A 127 -26.21 17.37 -12.47
N PRO A 128 -26.87 18.38 -11.87
CA PRO A 128 -28.27 18.65 -12.16
C PRO A 128 -28.35 19.53 -13.42
N THR A 129 -28.43 18.91 -14.61
CA THR A 129 -28.81 19.66 -15.81
C THR A 129 -30.34 19.78 -15.84
N LYS A 130 -30.88 20.81 -15.18
CA LYS A 130 -32.23 21.30 -15.45
C LYS A 130 -32.22 21.95 -16.84
N GLY A 131 -32.95 21.40 -17.82
CA GLY A 131 -33.18 22.10 -19.08
C GLY A 131 -33.80 21.24 -20.19
N LYS A 132 -35.12 21.40 -20.36
CA LYS A 132 -35.97 21.05 -21.52
C LYS A 132 -36.30 19.57 -21.75
N LEU A 133 -37.25 19.08 -20.95
CA LEU A 133 -38.19 18.01 -21.30
C LEU A 133 -39.58 18.62 -21.54
N LYS A 134 -39.74 19.38 -22.62
CA LYS A 134 -41.05 19.68 -23.24
C LYS A 134 -40.80 19.86 -24.74
N ASP A 135 -41.66 19.26 -25.55
CA ASP A 135 -41.74 19.38 -27.01
C ASP A 135 -40.96 18.36 -27.85
N ILE A 136 -41.27 17.06 -27.70
CA ILE A 136 -41.23 16.10 -28.85
C ILE A 136 -42.48 15.22 -28.94
N ALA A 137 -43.52 15.50 -28.15
CA ALA A 137 -44.80 14.78 -28.23
C ALA A 137 -45.79 15.58 -29.09
N GLN A 138 -45.55 15.65 -30.41
CA GLN A 138 -46.61 15.86 -31.40
C GLN A 138 -46.08 15.57 -32.81
N GLU A 139 -46.90 14.84 -33.57
CA GLU A 139 -46.83 14.53 -35.00
C GLU A 139 -45.96 13.35 -35.45
N VAL A 140 -46.50 12.14 -35.29
CA VAL A 140 -46.33 11.11 -36.33
C VAL A 140 -47.56 11.18 -37.24
N PRO A 141 -47.43 11.52 -38.53
CA PRO A 141 -48.57 11.51 -39.43
C PRO A 141 -48.99 10.06 -39.71
N VAL A 142 -50.28 9.77 -39.53
CA VAL A 142 -50.90 8.51 -39.96
C VAL A 142 -50.97 8.53 -41.48
N ILE A 143 -50.24 7.65 -42.15
CA ILE A 143 -50.35 7.46 -43.60
C ILE A 143 -51.42 6.38 -43.83
N LYS A 144 -52.37 6.73 -44.70
CA LYS A 144 -53.57 6.00 -45.08
C LYS A 144 -53.28 4.80 -45.97
#